data_AF-A0A6J6YRD4-F1
#
_entry.id   AF-A0A6J6YRD4-F1
#
_cell.length_a   1.000
_cell.length_b   1.000
_cell.length_c   1.000
_cell.angle_alpha   90.00
_cell.angle_beta   90.00
_cell.angle_gamma   90.00
#
_symmetry.space_group_name_H-M   'P 1'
#
loop_
_entity.id
_entity.type
_entity.pdbx_description
1 polymer ?
#
loop_
_entity_poly.entity_id
_entity_poly.type
_entity_poly.pdbx_seq_one_letter_code
_entity_poly.pdbx_strand_id
1 'polypeptide(L)'
;MLQNLWEWLLSRVFGEGMASGVAVRGTEFLGKEISQAVHREDQEVTRVRLRAGESYTVVARPPATRRERKLAKSERSLNRKFEALNRPTKSQLRSARKLSRAQRRIGPATPVSKRGRKRAQKEAALGRRFDQKMRPSKQQLKVARELTATTNQLDASRAVSLQLARRKNRIRRRRTKVTVYD
;
A
#
# COMPACT_ATOMS: atom_id res chain seq x y z
N MET A 1 7.20 2.87 4.26
CA MET A 1 8.13 1.73 4.11
C MET A 1 7.56 0.54 3.32
N LEU A 2 6.24 0.30 3.29
CA LEU A 2 5.62 -0.74 2.45
C LEU A 2 5.34 -0.29 1.00
N GLN A 3 5.40 1.02 0.70
CA GLN A 3 5.25 1.58 -0.66
C GLN A 3 6.54 1.43 -1.48
N ASN A 4 7.70 1.58 -0.86
CA ASN A 4 9.00 1.56 -1.52
C ASN A 4 9.38 0.16 -2.08
N LEU A 5 8.78 -0.92 -1.56
CA LEU A 5 9.04 -2.28 -2.04
C LEU A 5 8.28 -2.57 -3.35
N TRP A 6 7.11 -1.96 -3.54
CA TRP A 6 6.34 -2.02 -4.78
C TRP A 6 6.99 -1.18 -5.87
N GLU A 7 7.48 0.02 -5.55
CA GLU A 7 8.24 0.86 -6.47
C GLU A 7 9.56 0.20 -6.90
N TRP A 8 10.25 -0.50 -5.99
CA TRP A 8 11.46 -1.26 -6.32
C TRP A 8 11.20 -2.49 -7.21
N LEU A 9 10.02 -3.08 -7.10
CA LEU A 9 9.62 -4.22 -7.94
C LEU A 9 9.18 -3.76 -9.33
N LEU A 10 8.54 -2.59 -9.43
CA LEU A 10 8.12 -1.98 -10.69
C LEU A 10 9.31 -1.41 -11.46
N SER A 11 10.28 -0.76 -10.80
CA SER A 11 11.47 -0.20 -11.48
C SER A 11 12.33 -1.27 -12.16
N ARG A 12 12.31 -2.50 -11.63
CA ARG A 12 13.09 -3.62 -12.17
C ARG A 12 12.39 -4.42 -13.26
N VAL A 13 11.07 -4.27 -13.38
CA VAL A 13 10.25 -4.87 -14.44
C VAL A 13 10.12 -3.93 -15.64
N PHE A 14 10.16 -2.61 -15.43
CA PHE A 14 9.91 -1.64 -16.50
C PHE A 14 11.14 -1.00 -17.14
N GLY A 15 12.36 -1.18 -16.59
CA GLY A 15 13.58 -0.70 -17.23
C GLY A 15 13.74 0.82 -17.21
N GLU A 16 14.95 1.27 -16.88
CA GLU A 16 15.36 2.66 -17.03
C GLU A 16 15.34 3.05 -18.51
N GLY A 17 14.34 3.81 -18.95
CA GLY A 17 14.33 4.39 -20.29
C GLY A 17 12.97 4.87 -20.81
N MET A 18 12.78 6.20 -20.78
CA MET A 18 11.96 6.98 -21.73
C MET A 18 10.42 6.88 -21.77
N ALA A 19 9.74 6.43 -20.72
CA ALA A 19 8.27 6.63 -20.60
C ALA A 19 7.82 7.29 -19.28
N SER A 20 8.74 7.64 -18.38
CA SER A 20 8.45 8.26 -17.08
C SER A 20 8.38 9.79 -17.10
N GLY A 21 8.62 10.43 -18.25
CA GLY A 21 8.81 11.88 -18.31
C GLY A 21 7.56 12.75 -18.32
N VAL A 22 6.38 12.22 -18.68
CA VAL A 22 5.20 13.06 -18.96
C VAL A 22 4.01 12.78 -18.03
N ALA A 23 4.00 11.67 -17.28
CA ALA A 23 2.89 11.35 -16.37
C ALA A 23 3.10 11.79 -14.91
N VAL A 24 4.32 12.22 -14.53
CA VAL A 24 4.66 12.53 -13.12
C VAL A 24 4.71 14.03 -12.81
N ARG A 25 4.88 14.91 -13.81
CA ARG A 25 4.89 16.37 -13.56
C ARG A 25 3.51 17.05 -13.60
N GLY A 26 2.49 16.41 -14.14
CA GLY A 26 1.15 16.99 -14.26
C GLY A 26 0.29 16.91 -12.99
N THR A 27 0.61 16.00 -12.06
CA THR A 27 -0.21 15.76 -10.85
C THR A 27 0.33 16.43 -9.60
N GLU A 28 1.61 16.86 -9.57
CA GLU A 28 2.21 17.48 -8.39
C GLU A 28 1.96 18.99 -8.27
N PHE A 29 1.65 19.68 -9.38
CA PHE A 29 1.46 21.14 -9.37
C PHE A 29 0.00 21.57 -9.22
N LEU A 30 -0.97 20.80 -9.72
CA LEU A 30 -2.40 21.10 -9.52
C LEU A 30 -2.94 20.66 -8.14
N GLY A 31 -2.25 19.72 -7.47
CA GLY A 31 -2.67 19.24 -6.15
C GLY A 31 -2.26 20.12 -4.97
N LYS A 32 -1.21 20.95 -5.12
CA LYS A 32 -0.68 21.79 -4.03
C LYS A 32 -1.43 23.10 -3.82
N GLU A 33 -2.08 23.62 -4.87
CA GLU A 33 -2.79 24.90 -4.79
C GLU A 33 -4.28 24.74 -4.44
N ILE A 34 -4.88 23.58 -4.72
CA ILE A 34 -6.27 23.27 -4.34
C ILE A 34 -6.36 22.78 -2.89
N SER A 35 -5.27 22.23 -2.32
CA SER A 35 -5.26 21.67 -0.96
C SER A 35 -5.05 22.70 0.16
N GLN A 36 -4.67 23.94 -0.15
CA GLN A 36 -4.50 24.98 0.88
C GLN A 36 -5.80 25.62 1.36
N ALA A 37 -6.93 25.44 0.66
CA ALA A 37 -8.12 26.23 0.93
C ALA A 37 -9.30 25.54 1.65
N VAL A 38 -9.43 24.19 1.69
CA VAL A 38 -10.76 23.63 2.03
C VAL A 38 -10.86 22.52 3.08
N HIS A 39 -9.87 21.65 3.34
CA HIS A 39 -10.11 20.55 4.31
C HIS A 39 -9.00 20.34 5.34
N ARG A 40 -9.30 20.79 6.57
CA ARG A 40 -8.67 20.40 7.83
C ARG A 40 -8.98 18.93 8.11
N GLU A 41 -8.38 18.01 7.36
CA GLU A 41 -8.57 16.58 7.57
C GLU A 41 -7.82 16.13 8.82
N ASP A 42 -8.54 15.47 9.73
CA ASP A 42 -7.97 14.89 10.94
C ASP A 42 -6.98 13.78 10.57
N GLN A 43 -5.67 14.01 10.74
CA GLN A 43 -4.66 12.99 10.48
C GLN A 43 -4.49 12.05 11.67
N GLU A 44 -4.50 10.74 11.42
CA GLU A 44 -4.15 9.73 12.41
C GLU A 44 -2.63 9.69 12.61
N VAL A 45 -2.15 10.33 13.68
CA VAL A 45 -0.71 10.42 13.95
C VAL A 45 -0.32 9.57 15.15
N THR A 46 0.63 8.65 14.96
CA THR A 46 1.19 7.82 16.05
C THR A 46 2.25 8.58 16.85
N ARG A 47 2.98 9.51 16.22
CA ARG A 47 3.98 10.37 16.84
C ARG A 47 3.95 11.75 16.18
N VAL A 48 3.69 12.80 16.95
CA VAL A 48 3.71 14.18 16.45
C VAL A 48 5.00 14.85 16.95
N ARG A 49 5.75 15.49 16.04
CA ARG A 49 6.74 16.50 16.42
C ARG A 49 6.04 17.85 16.38
N LEU A 50 5.80 18.43 17.56
CA LEU A 50 5.15 19.73 17.67
C LEU A 50 6.10 20.80 17.13
N ARG A 51 5.64 21.59 16.15
CA ARG A 51 6.34 22.79 15.69
C ARG A 51 5.86 23.99 16.50
N ALA A 52 6.80 24.87 16.87
CA ALA A 52 6.47 26.12 17.53
C ALA A 52 5.57 26.97 16.62
N GLY A 53 4.47 27.50 17.18
CA GLY A 53 3.48 28.31 16.44
C GLY A 53 2.26 27.54 15.90
N GLU A 54 2.25 26.21 15.92
CA GLU A 54 1.09 25.41 15.48
C GLU A 54 0.21 24.97 16.66
N SER A 55 -1.11 25.09 16.52
CA SER A 55 -2.08 24.63 17.52
C SER A 55 -2.69 23.29 17.12
N TYR A 56 -2.37 22.24 17.87
CA TYR A 56 -2.88 20.88 17.64
C TYR A 56 -3.96 20.49 18.65
N THR A 57 -5.02 19.83 18.19
CA THR A 57 -5.97 19.15 19.09
C THR A 57 -5.68 17.66 19.05
N VAL A 58 -5.04 17.14 20.10
CA VAL A 58 -4.78 15.71 20.24
C VAL A 58 -5.98 15.04 20.92
N VAL A 59 -6.57 14.04 20.26
CA VAL A 59 -7.59 13.18 20.86
C VAL A 59 -7.02 11.78 20.97
N ALA A 60 -6.74 11.35 22.20
CA ALA A 60 -6.28 9.99 22.45
C ALA A 60 -7.36 8.97 22.06
N ARG A 61 -6.94 7.89 21.41
CA ARG A 61 -7.83 6.79 21.07
C ARG A 61 -8.30 6.10 22.36
N PRO A 62 -9.61 5.80 22.51
CA PRO A 62 -10.10 5.03 23.65
C PRO A 62 -9.51 3.61 23.67
N PRO A 63 -9.51 2.93 24.83
CA PRO A 63 -9.03 1.55 24.91
C PRO A 63 -9.82 0.64 23.96
N ALA A 64 -9.12 -0.28 23.30
CA ALA A 64 -9.72 -1.16 22.30
C ALA A 64 -10.82 -2.04 22.89
N THR A 65 -11.98 -2.04 22.25
CA THR A 65 -13.16 -2.86 22.62
C THR A 65 -12.92 -4.36 22.37
N ARG A 66 -13.73 -5.23 22.99
CA ARG A 66 -13.65 -6.70 22.76
C ARG A 66 -13.83 -7.06 21.27
N ARG A 67 -14.70 -6.34 20.56
CA ARG A 67 -14.93 -6.49 19.12
C ARG A 67 -13.70 -6.09 18.30
N GLU A 68 -13.11 -4.92 18.58
CA GLU A 68 -11.86 -4.47 17.93
C GLU A 68 -10.72 -5.47 18.15
N ARG A 69 -10.58 -6.04 19.36
CA ARG A 69 -9.56 -7.06 19.65
C ARG A 69 -9.76 -8.32 18.82
N LYS A 70 -11.00 -8.80 18.66
CA LYS A 70 -11.32 -9.96 17.81
C LYS A 70 -10.98 -9.69 16.35
N LEU A 71 -11.39 -8.54 15.82
CA LEU A 71 -11.11 -8.12 14.45
C LEU A 71 -9.61 -7.97 14.21
N ALA A 72 -8.88 -7.31 15.10
CA ALA A 72 -7.42 -7.18 15.01
C ALA A 72 -6.69 -8.53 15.07
N LYS A 73 -7.19 -9.49 15.86
CA LYS A 73 -6.64 -10.87 15.87
C LYS A 73 -6.89 -11.57 14.54
N SER A 74 -8.08 -11.40 13.97
CA SER A 74 -8.44 -11.95 12.65
C SER A 74 -7.59 -11.36 11.54
N GLU A 75 -7.47 -10.04 11.49
CA GLU A 75 -6.61 -9.31 10.55
C GLU A 75 -5.16 -9.80 10.61
N ARG A 76 -4.58 -9.90 11.81
CA ARG A 76 -3.20 -10.42 11.98
C ARG A 76 -3.04 -11.85 11.45
N SER A 77 -4.03 -12.71 11.68
CA SER A 77 -4.03 -14.09 11.18
C SER A 77 -4.11 -14.14 9.65
N LEU A 78 -5.03 -13.37 9.07
CA LEU A 78 -5.19 -13.25 7.61
C LEU A 78 -3.96 -12.63 6.96
N ASN A 79 -3.36 -11.62 7.58
CA ASN A 79 -2.13 -11.01 7.07
C ASN A 79 -0.97 -12.00 7.05
N ARG A 80 -0.78 -12.81 8.11
CA ARG A 80 0.22 -13.89 8.12
C ARG A 80 -0.03 -14.91 7.00
N LYS A 81 -1.29 -15.28 6.76
CA LYS A 81 -1.66 -16.20 5.67
C LYS A 81 -1.38 -15.57 4.31
N PHE A 82 -1.73 -14.29 4.12
CA PHE A 82 -1.48 -13.53 2.91
C PHE A 82 0.02 -13.45 2.60
N GLU A 83 0.83 -13.08 3.60
CA GLU A 83 2.29 -13.05 3.49
C GLU A 83 2.85 -14.43 3.12
N ALA A 84 2.40 -15.49 3.78
CA ALA A 84 2.85 -16.85 3.48
C ALA A 84 2.51 -17.28 2.04
N LEU A 85 1.31 -16.95 1.57
CA LEU A 85 0.87 -17.27 0.21
C LEU A 85 1.57 -16.44 -0.87
N ASN A 86 1.96 -15.20 -0.57
CA ASN A 86 2.65 -14.32 -1.52
C ASN A 86 4.16 -14.55 -1.58
N ARG A 87 4.72 -15.40 -0.72
CA ARG A 87 6.12 -15.78 -0.83
C ARG A 87 6.36 -16.50 -2.16
N PRO A 88 7.42 -16.11 -2.91
CA PRO A 88 7.69 -16.72 -4.20
C PRO A 88 8.07 -18.19 -4.04
N THR A 89 7.38 -19.05 -4.79
CA THR A 89 7.65 -20.49 -4.78
C THR A 89 8.94 -20.83 -5.53
N LYS A 90 9.54 -21.99 -5.24
CA LYS A 90 10.72 -22.51 -5.98
C LYS A 90 10.46 -22.56 -7.50
N SER A 91 9.24 -22.87 -7.91
CA SER A 91 8.84 -22.94 -9.32
C SER A 91 8.84 -21.57 -10.00
N GLN A 92 8.31 -20.54 -9.33
CA GLN A 92 8.32 -19.14 -9.78
C GLN A 92 9.74 -18.57 -9.83
N LEU A 93 10.58 -18.88 -8.83
CA LEU A 93 11.99 -18.48 -8.82
C LEU A 93 12.76 -19.14 -9.97
N ARG A 94 12.49 -20.42 -10.28
CA ARG A 94 13.09 -21.11 -11.42
C ARG A 94 12.67 -20.50 -12.76
N SER A 95 11.41 -20.13 -12.96
CA SER A 95 10.97 -19.42 -14.17
C SER A 95 11.62 -18.05 -14.28
N ALA A 96 11.69 -17.29 -13.19
CA ALA A 96 12.36 -16.00 -13.14
C ALA A 96 13.84 -16.10 -13.56
N ARG A 97 14.57 -17.07 -12.99
CA ARG A 97 15.98 -17.33 -13.34
C ARG A 97 16.16 -17.73 -14.81
N LYS A 98 15.25 -18.54 -15.36
CA LYS A 98 15.30 -18.93 -16.78
C LYS A 98 15.06 -17.73 -17.70
N LEU A 99 14.07 -16.90 -17.38
CA LEU A 99 13.76 -15.68 -18.13
C LEU A 99 14.93 -14.69 -18.07
N SER A 100 15.45 -14.41 -16.88
CA SER A 100 16.61 -13.52 -16.71
C SER A 100 17.84 -13.99 -17.50
N ARG A 101 18.13 -15.30 -17.50
CA ARG A 101 19.21 -15.87 -18.33
C ARG A 101 18.95 -15.72 -19.83
N ALA A 102 17.70 -15.79 -20.27
CA ALA A 102 17.34 -15.59 -21.68
C ALA A 102 17.48 -14.13 -22.09
N GLN A 103 17.01 -13.20 -21.27
CA GLN A 103 17.14 -11.75 -21.49
C GLN A 103 18.60 -11.31 -21.55
N ARG A 104 19.45 -11.80 -20.65
CA ARG A 104 20.92 -11.55 -20.70
C ARG A 104 21.57 -12.02 -22.01
N ARG A 105 21.04 -13.07 -22.64
CA ARG A 105 21.55 -13.61 -23.92
C ARG A 105 21.04 -12.85 -25.14
N ILE A 106 19.98 -12.05 -24.99
CA ILE A 106 19.47 -11.14 -26.02
C ILE A 106 20.26 -9.83 -26.03
N GLY A 107 20.61 -9.28 -24.87
CA GLY A 107 21.35 -8.02 -24.75
C GLY A 107 22.51 -7.84 -25.76
N PRO A 108 23.35 -8.85 -26.03
CA PRO A 108 24.43 -8.76 -27.02
C PRO A 108 24.06 -9.26 -28.43
N ALA A 109 22.86 -9.79 -28.67
CA ALA A 109 22.47 -10.38 -29.94
C ALA A 109 21.51 -9.48 -30.73
N THR A 110 21.93 -8.99 -31.89
CA THR A 110 21.07 -8.24 -32.79
C THR A 110 19.93 -9.13 -33.34
N PRO A 111 18.66 -8.65 -33.32
CA PRO A 111 17.49 -9.42 -33.76
C PRO A 111 17.47 -9.69 -35.27
N VAL A 112 18.39 -9.08 -36.02
CA VAL A 112 18.51 -9.19 -37.47
C VAL A 112 18.94 -10.60 -37.90
N SER A 113 19.78 -11.28 -37.11
CA SER A 113 20.31 -12.61 -37.45
C SER A 113 19.32 -13.76 -37.16
N LYS A 114 19.38 -14.86 -37.91
CA LYS A 114 18.60 -16.09 -37.65
C LYS A 114 18.76 -16.58 -36.20
N ARG A 115 19.97 -16.48 -35.64
CA ARG A 115 20.27 -16.84 -34.24
C ARG A 115 19.64 -15.85 -33.24
N GLY A 116 19.64 -14.56 -33.55
CA GLY A 116 18.97 -13.52 -32.77
C GLY A 116 17.46 -13.74 -32.70
N ARG A 117 16.81 -13.99 -33.84
CA ARG A 117 15.36 -14.30 -33.90
C ARG A 117 14.98 -15.51 -33.04
N LYS A 118 15.77 -16.60 -33.10
CA LYS A 118 15.55 -17.78 -32.24
C LYS A 118 15.68 -17.46 -30.74
N ARG A 119 16.63 -16.59 -30.34
CA ARG A 119 16.79 -16.15 -28.95
C ARG A 119 15.62 -15.30 -28.49
N ALA A 120 15.16 -14.36 -29.32
CA ALA A 120 13.99 -13.53 -29.07
C ALA A 120 12.71 -14.37 -28.88
N GLN A 121 12.46 -15.34 -29.78
CA GLN A 121 11.32 -16.26 -29.64
C GLN A 121 11.37 -17.06 -28.33
N LYS A 122 12.57 -17.52 -27.93
CA LYS A 122 12.75 -18.26 -26.67
C LYS A 122 12.49 -17.39 -25.45
N GLU A 123 12.93 -16.14 -25.47
CA GLU A 123 12.65 -15.18 -24.39
C GLU A 123 11.16 -14.88 -24.29
N ALA A 124 10.50 -14.58 -25.40
CA ALA A 124 9.06 -14.35 -25.44
C ALA A 124 8.26 -15.55 -24.89
N ALA A 125 8.65 -16.78 -25.26
CA ALA A 125 8.05 -18.00 -24.74
C ALA A 125 8.27 -18.18 -23.22
N LEU A 126 9.46 -17.83 -22.72
CA LEU A 126 9.76 -17.85 -21.29
C LEU A 126 9.03 -16.74 -20.53
N GLY A 127 8.84 -15.57 -21.14
CA GLY A 127 8.06 -14.45 -20.61
C GLY A 127 6.62 -14.87 -20.38
N ARG A 128 5.95 -15.39 -21.42
CA ARG A 128 4.56 -15.91 -21.29
C ARG A 128 4.42 -16.94 -20.18
N ARG A 129 5.38 -17.86 -20.05
CA ARG A 129 5.38 -18.88 -18.97
C ARG A 129 5.61 -18.27 -17.60
N PHE A 130 6.43 -17.23 -17.50
CA PHE A 130 6.64 -16.48 -16.27
C PHE A 130 5.36 -15.75 -15.86
N ASP A 131 4.72 -15.03 -16.78
CA ASP A 131 3.49 -14.29 -16.54
C ASP A 131 2.37 -15.21 -16.05
N GLN A 132 2.19 -16.35 -16.73
CA GLN A 132 1.23 -17.38 -16.30
C GLN A 132 1.47 -17.85 -14.86
N LYS A 133 2.72 -17.98 -14.44
CA LYS A 133 3.09 -18.42 -13.08
C LYS A 133 3.03 -17.32 -12.02
N MET A 134 3.08 -16.06 -12.43
CA MET A 134 2.93 -14.91 -11.54
C MET A 134 1.48 -14.49 -11.36
N ARG A 135 0.54 -15.09 -12.10
CA ARG A 135 -0.89 -14.88 -11.88
C ARG A 135 -1.28 -15.29 -10.46
N PRO A 136 -2.02 -14.44 -9.73
CA PRO A 136 -2.44 -14.75 -8.39
C PRO A 136 -3.40 -15.94 -8.37
N SER A 137 -3.24 -16.81 -7.38
CA SER A 137 -4.13 -17.97 -7.19
C SER A 137 -5.50 -17.54 -6.67
N LYS A 138 -6.54 -18.36 -6.90
CA LYS A 138 -7.88 -18.12 -6.34
C LYS A 138 -7.83 -17.97 -4.81
N GLN A 139 -6.95 -18.73 -4.14
CA GLN A 139 -6.77 -18.64 -2.69
C GLN A 139 -6.12 -17.32 -2.27
N GLN A 140 -5.09 -16.85 -2.99
CA GLN A 140 -4.48 -15.53 -2.73
C GLN A 140 -5.52 -14.41 -2.86
N LEU A 141 -6.33 -14.44 -3.93
CA LEU A 141 -7.40 -13.47 -4.14
C LEU A 141 -8.47 -13.53 -3.05
N LYS A 142 -8.85 -14.73 -2.61
CA LYS A 142 -9.82 -14.92 -1.53
C LYS A 142 -9.29 -14.33 -0.21
N VAL A 143 -8.08 -14.70 0.19
CA VAL A 143 -7.45 -14.19 1.43
C VAL A 143 -7.25 -12.68 1.35
N ALA A 144 -6.88 -12.13 0.19
CA ALA A 144 -6.77 -10.70 -0.01
C ALA A 144 -8.11 -9.98 0.24
N ARG A 145 -9.21 -10.49 -0.34
CA ARG A 145 -10.56 -9.94 -0.13
C ARG A 145 -10.99 -10.01 1.33
N GLU A 146 -10.76 -11.14 1.99
CA GLU A 146 -11.06 -11.32 3.42
C GLU A 146 -10.24 -10.36 4.29
N LEU A 147 -8.96 -10.17 3.96
CA LEU A 147 -8.09 -9.21 4.65
C LEU A 147 -8.63 -7.79 4.49
N THR A 148 -8.90 -7.34 3.26
CA THR A 148 -9.48 -6.01 3.01
C THR A 148 -10.80 -5.81 3.75
N ALA A 149 -11.70 -6.80 3.71
CA ALA A 149 -12.99 -6.71 4.40
C ALA A 149 -12.81 -6.59 5.93
N THR A 150 -11.91 -7.38 6.52
CA THR A 150 -11.66 -7.35 7.97
C THR A 150 -10.96 -6.07 8.43
N THR A 151 -10.02 -5.55 7.64
CA THR A 151 -9.39 -4.25 7.89
C THR A 151 -10.42 -3.12 7.83
N ASN A 152 -11.27 -3.08 6.80
CA ASN A 152 -12.34 -2.08 6.69
C ASN A 152 -13.31 -2.14 7.88
N GLN A 153 -13.69 -3.35 8.32
CA GLN A 153 -14.55 -3.52 9.51
C GLN A 153 -13.87 -3.03 10.80
N LEU A 154 -12.56 -3.28 10.93
CA LEU A 154 -11.79 -2.83 12.08
C LEU A 154 -11.69 -1.31 12.11
N ASP A 155 -11.40 -0.69 10.98
CA ASP A 155 -11.28 0.78 10.88
C ASP A 155 -12.62 1.48 11.06
N ALA A 156 -13.71 0.93 10.52
CA ALA A 156 -15.05 1.41 10.83
C ALA A 156 -15.37 1.33 12.34
N SER A 157 -15.01 0.22 13.00
CA SER A 157 -15.20 0.08 14.44
C SER A 157 -14.37 1.10 15.23
N ARG A 158 -13.15 1.39 14.79
CA ARG A 158 -12.26 2.38 15.40
C ARG A 158 -12.79 3.80 15.23
N ALA A 159 -13.28 4.13 14.04
CA ALA A 159 -13.87 5.44 13.73
C ALA A 159 -15.06 5.72 14.66
N VAL A 160 -15.94 4.74 14.87
CA VAL A 160 -17.07 4.86 15.81
C VAL A 160 -16.57 5.12 17.24
N SER A 161 -15.62 4.31 17.72
CA SER A 161 -15.03 4.48 19.05
C SER A 161 -14.40 5.87 19.23
N LEU A 162 -13.68 6.36 18.22
CA LEU A 162 -13.07 7.69 18.22
C LEU A 162 -14.12 8.81 18.21
N GLN A 163 -15.17 8.69 17.39
CA GLN A 163 -16.24 9.69 17.31
C GLN A 163 -16.97 9.82 18.66
N LEU A 164 -17.24 8.70 19.33
CA LEU A 164 -17.83 8.70 20.67
C LEU A 164 -16.90 9.37 21.70
N ALA A 165 -15.60 9.10 21.64
CA ALA A 165 -14.61 9.76 22.50
C ALA A 165 -14.55 11.27 22.27
N ARG A 166 -14.56 11.71 21.00
CA ARG A 166 -14.63 13.14 20.62
C ARG A 166 -15.88 13.80 21.16
N ARG A 167 -17.05 13.17 21.02
CA ARG A 167 -18.33 13.68 21.54
C ARG A 167 -18.30 13.83 23.07
N LYS A 168 -17.77 12.83 23.80
CA LYS A 168 -17.64 12.88 25.27
C LYS A 168 -16.72 14.02 25.72
N ASN A 169 -15.58 14.20 25.05
CA ASN A 169 -14.66 15.30 25.35
C ASN A 169 -15.27 16.68 25.06
N ARG A 170 -16.05 16.81 23.98
CA ARG A 170 -16.77 18.06 23.66
C ARG A 170 -17.77 18.43 24.77
N ILE A 171 -18.51 17.45 25.29
CA ILE A 171 -19.48 17.66 26.39
C ILE A 171 -18.75 18.10 27.67
N ARG A 172 -17.63 17.44 28.02
CA ARG A 172 -16.83 17.82 29.20
C ARG A 172 -16.30 19.25 29.11
N ARG A 173 -15.78 19.66 27.95
CA ARG A 173 -15.30 21.04 27.71
C ARG A 173 -16.40 22.09 27.81
N ARG A 174 -17.61 21.79 27.33
CA ARG A 174 -18.76 22.71 27.46
C ARG A 174 -19.18 22.91 28.91
N ARG A 175 -19.12 21.86 29.75
CA ARG A 175 -19.48 21.92 31.17
C ARG A 175 -18.44 22.63 32.05
N THR A 176 -17.20 22.74 31.60
CA THR A 176 -16.10 23.41 32.34
C THR A 176 -15.98 24.91 32.03
N LYS A 177 -16.82 25.45 31.13
CA LYS A 177 -16.99 26.90 31.01
C LYS A 177 -17.82 27.39 32.22
N VAL A 178 -17.13 27.67 33.30
CA VAL A 178 -17.66 28.43 34.44
C VAL A 178 -17.79 29.88 33.97
N THR A 179 -19.01 30.41 33.97
CA THR A 179 -19.25 31.85 33.89
C THR A 179 -18.67 32.48 35.14
N VAL A 180 -17.55 33.19 34.99
CA VAL A 180 -17.10 34.17 35.98
C VAL A 180 -18.05 35.34 35.82
N TYR A 181 -18.85 35.59 36.85
CA TYR A 181 -19.59 36.84 36.97
C TYR A 181 -18.63 37.83 37.64
N ASP A 182 -18.38 38.94 36.98
CA ASP A 182 -17.77 40.14 37.58
C ASP A 182 -18.80 40.86 38.46
#